data_AF-A0A963PSF0-F1
#
_entry.id   AF-A0A963PSF0-F1
#
_cell.length_a   1.000
_cell.length_b   1.000
_cell.length_c   1.000
_cell.angle_alpha   90.00
_cell.angle_beta   90.00
_cell.angle_gamma   90.00
#
_symmetry.space_group_name_H-M   'P 1'
#
loop_
_entity.id
_entity.type
_entity.pdbx_description
1 polymer ?
#
loop_
_entity_poly.entity_id
_entity_poly.type
_entity_poly.pdbx_seq_one_letter_code
_entity_poly.pdbx_strand_id
1 'polypeptide(L)'
;MRSARLAVLLLVVLSAGPWLLDDFELSVLTLVFLFASVGLAWNLMMGYAGQLSLGHALHFGAGAYAMGLLVTKLGVSAWFG
;
A
#
# COMPACT_ATOMS: atom_id res chain seq x y z
N MET A 1 -0.73 30.93 1.30
CA MET A 1 -0.27 31.33 2.66
C MET A 1 -1.17 30.81 3.78
N ARG A 2 -2.50 30.90 3.70
CA ARG A 2 -3.42 30.38 4.74
C ARG A 2 -3.29 28.86 4.93
N SER A 3 -3.20 28.09 3.86
CA SER A 3 -3.03 26.63 3.89
C SER A 3 -1.72 26.18 4.55
N ALA A 4 -0.60 26.86 4.26
CA ALA A 4 0.69 26.54 4.87
C ALA A 4 0.67 26.72 6.40
N ARG A 5 -0.02 27.75 6.91
CA ARG A 5 -0.19 27.97 8.35
C ARG A 5 -1.00 26.85 9.00
N LEU A 6 -2.06 26.39 8.34
CA LEU A 6 -2.88 25.26 8.82
C LEU A 6 -2.07 23.96 8.84
N ALA A 7 -1.26 23.69 7.82
CA ALA A 7 -0.39 22.52 7.76
C ALA A 7 0.66 22.53 8.88
N VAL A 8 1.29 23.68 9.15
CA VAL A 8 2.24 23.83 10.25
C VAL A 8 1.56 23.65 11.61
N LEU A 9 0.38 24.24 11.81
CA LEU A 9 -0.41 24.05 13.03
C LEU A 9 -0.76 22.58 13.27
N LEU A 10 -1.22 21.88 12.23
CA LEU A 10 -1.54 20.47 12.30
C LEU A 10 -0.30 19.63 12.64
N LEU A 11 0.83 19.92 12.01
CA LEU A 11 2.11 19.25 12.31
C LEU A 11 2.50 19.40 13.77
N VAL A 12 2.45 20.63 14.31
CA VAL A 12 2.77 20.92 15.70
C VAL A 12 1.87 20.12 16.66
N VAL A 13 0.56 20.11 16.42
CA VAL A 13 -0.41 19.35 17.23
C VAL A 13 -0.12 17.85 17.18
N LEU A 14 0.13 17.30 15.99
CA LEU A 14 0.40 15.88 15.82
C LEU A 14 1.73 15.46 16.46
N SER A 15 2.76 16.31 16.38
CA SER A 15 4.03 16.06 17.07
C SER A 15 3.91 16.08 18.59
N ALA A 16 2.87 16.71 19.16
CA ALA A 16 2.62 16.68 20.59
C ALA A 16 2.09 15.31 21.09
N GLY A 17 1.72 14.39 20.18
CA GLY A 17 1.16 13.07 20.49
C GLY A 17 1.89 12.28 21.59
N PRO A 18 3.23 12.18 21.61
CA PRO A 18 3.98 11.44 22.64
C PRO A 18 3.79 11.93 24.08
N TRP A 19 3.36 13.18 24.27
CA TRP A 19 3.15 13.76 25.60
C TRP A 19 1.68 13.73 26.04
N LEU A 20 0.75 13.47 25.13
CA LEU A 20 -0.70 13.51 25.41
C LEU A 20 -1.38 12.13 25.34
N LEU A 21 -0.80 11.17 24.63
CA LEU A 21 -1.41 9.88 24.33
C LEU A 21 -0.81 8.77 25.21
N ASP A 22 -1.60 7.72 25.44
CA ASP A 22 -1.10 6.49 26.05
C ASP A 22 -0.32 5.61 25.04
N ASP A 23 0.33 4.54 25.53
CA ASP A 23 1.17 3.67 24.69
C ASP A 23 0.39 3.00 23.53
N PHE A 24 -0.88 2.70 23.75
CA PHE A 24 -1.73 2.06 22.75
C PHE A 24 -2.10 3.06 21.65
N GLU A 25 -2.57 4.23 22.03
CA GLU A 25 -2.91 5.33 21.13
C GLU A 25 -1.69 5.80 20.34
N LEU A 26 -0.51 5.87 20.97
CA LEU A 26 0.74 6.20 20.31
C LEU A 26 1.15 5.15 19.26
N SER A 27 0.92 3.86 19.57
CA SER A 27 1.16 2.76 18.63
C SER A 27 0.23 2.86 17.42
N VAL A 28 -1.05 3.13 17.64
CA VAL A 28 -2.03 3.34 16.56
C VAL A 28 -1.67 4.56 15.73
N LEU A 29 -1.32 5.69 16.36
CA LEU A 29 -0.93 6.91 15.67
C LEU A 29 0.32 6.68 14.81
N THR A 30 1.30 5.94 15.32
CA THR A 30 2.49 5.54 14.57
C THR A 30 2.11 4.71 13.34
N LEU A 31 1.19 3.75 13.50
CA LEU A 31 0.71 2.92 12.40
C LEU A 31 -0.02 3.75 11.33
N VAL A 32 -0.82 4.74 11.75
CA VAL A 32 -1.50 5.68 10.85
C VAL A 32 -0.47 6.47 10.03
N PHE A 33 0.56 7.04 10.66
CA PHE A 33 1.62 7.77 9.94
C PHE A 33 2.43 6.87 9.01
N LEU A 34 2.71 5.63 9.44
CA LEU A 34 3.39 4.64 8.62
C LEU A 34 2.61 4.41 7.33
N PHE A 35 1.33 4.02 7.42
CA PHE A 35 0.52 3.76 6.23
C PHE A 35 0.24 5.01 5.39
N ALA A 36 0.07 6.18 6.00
CA ALA A 36 -0.04 7.43 5.27
C ALA A 36 1.23 7.72 4.44
N SER A 37 2.42 7.52 5.03
CA SER A 37 3.70 7.71 4.34
C SER A 37 3.87 6.74 3.18
N VAL A 38 3.51 5.47 3.38
CA VAL A 38 3.54 4.43 2.34
C VAL A 38 2.57 4.76 1.21
N GLY A 39 1.35 5.22 1.52
CA GLY A 39 0.38 5.64 0.52
C GLY A 39 0.84 6.84 -0.31
N LEU A 40 1.49 7.82 0.33
CA LEU A 40 2.09 8.96 -0.37
C LEU A 40 3.26 8.52 -1.26
N ALA A 41 4.15 7.67 -0.75
CA ALA A 41 5.25 7.11 -1.52
C ALA A 41 4.74 6.31 -2.71
N TRP A 42 3.68 5.51 -2.52
CA TRP A 42 3.02 4.76 -3.59
C TRP A 42 2.45 5.68 -4.67
N ASN A 43 1.73 6.75 -4.28
CA ASN A 43 1.19 7.72 -5.22
C ASN A 43 2.31 8.46 -5.97
N LEU A 44 3.41 8.78 -5.30
CA LEU A 44 4.57 9.40 -5.94
C LEU A 44 5.21 8.45 -6.97
N MET A 45 5.48 7.21 -6.58
CA MET A 45 6.17 6.23 -7.43
C MET A 45 5.30 5.77 -8.61
N MET A 46 4.03 5.41 -8.36
CA MET A 46 3.15 4.84 -9.39
C MET A 46 2.26 5.86 -10.08
N GLY A 47 1.83 6.90 -9.38
CA GLY A 47 0.99 7.95 -9.94
C GLY A 47 1.81 8.94 -10.74
N TYR A 48 2.74 9.64 -10.07
CA TYR A 48 3.49 10.73 -10.69
C TYR A 48 4.71 10.26 -11.49
N ALA A 49 5.53 9.37 -10.94
CA ALA A 49 6.74 8.89 -11.59
C ALA A 49 6.48 7.75 -12.59
N GLY A 50 5.27 7.17 -12.58
CA GLY A 50 4.87 6.11 -13.52
C GLY A 50 5.73 4.83 -13.42
N GLN A 51 6.38 4.58 -12.29
CA GLN A 51 7.30 3.44 -12.10
C GLN A 51 6.58 2.11 -11.86
N LEU A 52 5.27 2.04 -12.12
CA LEU A 52 4.51 0.80 -11.96
C LEU A 52 4.86 -0.20 -13.06
N SER A 53 5.57 -1.27 -12.71
CA SER A 53 5.82 -2.42 -13.60
C SER A 53 4.93 -3.60 -13.21
N LEU A 54 3.89 -3.85 -14.02
CA LEU A 54 3.00 -5.03 -13.85
C LEU A 54 3.54 -6.28 -14.55
N GLY A 55 4.70 -6.21 -15.19
CA GLY A 55 5.24 -7.31 -16.01
C GLY A 55 5.37 -8.62 -15.24
N HIS A 56 5.94 -8.61 -14.04
CA HIS A 56 6.09 -9.84 -13.23
C HIS A 56 4.74 -10.43 -12.80
N ALA A 57 3.82 -9.58 -12.34
CA ALA A 57 2.47 -10.01 -11.96
C ALA A 57 1.68 -10.57 -13.15
N LEU A 58 1.90 -10.03 -14.36
CA LEU A 58 1.28 -10.50 -15.58
C LEU A 58 1.73 -11.92 -15.96
N HIS A 59 3.03 -12.22 -15.88
CA HIS A 59 3.53 -13.57 -16.17
C HIS A 59 2.96 -14.61 -15.19
N PHE A 60 2.93 -14.26 -13.90
CA PHE A 60 2.32 -15.12 -12.87
C PHE A 60 0.82 -15.32 -13.13
N GLY A 61 0.08 -14.24 -13.39
CA GLY A 61 -1.36 -14.29 -13.66
C GLY A 61 -1.68 -15.09 -14.93
N ALA A 62 -0.89 -14.94 -15.99
CA ALA A 62 -1.06 -15.70 -17.23
C ALA A 62 -0.85 -17.21 -17.01
N GLY A 63 0.19 -17.59 -16.26
CA GLY A 63 0.43 -18.99 -15.89
C GLY A 63 -0.70 -19.57 -15.04
N ALA A 64 -1.14 -18.85 -14.01
CA ALA A 64 -2.25 -19.25 -13.15
C ALA A 64 -3.55 -19.41 -13.95
N TYR A 65 -3.84 -18.49 -14.88
CA TYR A 65 -5.02 -18.56 -15.74
C TYR A 65 -4.96 -19.77 -16.69
N ALA A 66 -3.81 -20.01 -17.33
CA ALA A 66 -3.61 -21.16 -18.19
C ALA A 66 -3.79 -22.48 -17.43
N MET A 67 -3.23 -22.60 -16.22
CA MET A 67 -3.43 -23.77 -15.37
C MET A 67 -4.90 -23.94 -14.95
N GLY A 68 -5.58 -22.85 -14.60
CA GLY A 68 -7.02 -22.86 -14.33
C GLY A 68 -7.83 -23.40 -15.52
N LEU A 69 -7.46 -23.04 -16.75
CA LEU A 69 -8.11 -23.56 -17.95
C LEU A 69 -7.80 -25.05 -18.16
N LEU A 70 -6.56 -25.49 -17.92
CA LEU A 70 -6.15 -26.89 -18.01
C LEU A 70 -6.94 -27.78 -17.04
N VAL A 71 -7.11 -27.33 -15.81
CA VAL A 71 -7.89 -28.06 -14.80
C VAL A 71 -9.38 -28.09 -15.14
N THR A 72 -9.95 -26.94 -15.50
CA THR A 72 -11.41 -26.79 -15.63
C THR A 72 -11.97 -27.26 -16.98
N LYS A 73 -11.18 -27.19 -18.06
CA LYS A 73 -11.64 -27.54 -19.42
C LYS A 73 -11.00 -28.81 -19.96
N LEU A 74 -9.76 -29.08 -19.57
CA LEU A 74 -8.98 -30.20 -20.13
C LEU A 74 -8.84 -31.36 -19.13
N GLY A 75 -9.40 -31.24 -17.93
CA GLY A 75 -9.40 -32.30 -16.91
C GLY A 75 -8.00 -32.63 -16.38
N VAL A 76 -7.03 -31.74 -16.58
CA VAL A 76 -5.66 -31.93 -16.10
C VAL A 76 -5.67 -31.79 -14.57
N SER A 77 -5.04 -32.74 -13.88
CA SER A 77 -4.92 -32.68 -12.43
C SER A 77 -4.17 -31.42 -11.99
N ALA A 78 -4.71 -30.72 -10.98
CA ALA A 78 -4.10 -29.54 -10.38
C ALA A 78 -2.72 -29.82 -9.76
N TRP A 79 -2.39 -31.09 -9.52
CA TRP A 79 -1.12 -31.54 -8.95
C TRP A 79 0.05 -31.55 -9.93
N PHE A 80 -0.21 -31.36 -11.23
CA PHE A 80 0.85 -31.20 -12.23
C PHE A 80 1.24 -29.72 -12.46
N GLY A 81 0.69 -28.80 -11.67
CA GLY A 81 1.04 -27.38 -11.67
C GLY A 81 2.24 -27.07 -10.78
#